data_AF-D5T197-F1
#
_entry.id   AF-D5T197-F1
#
_cell.length_a   1.000
_cell.length_b   1.000
_cell.length_c   1.000
_cell.angle_alpha   90.00
_cell.angle_beta   90.00
_cell.angle_gamma   90.00
#
_symmetry.space_group_name_H-M   'P 1'
#
loop_
_entity.id
_entity.type
_entity.pdbx_description
1 polymer ?
#
loop_
_entity_poly.entity_id
_entity_poly.type
_entity_poly.pdbx_seq_one_letter_code
_entity_poly.pdbx_strand_id
1 'polypeptide(L)' 'MNKTTLYATLIAIILMFVSLVSWIVEQMTFAILAANLGLLILAVTTLWVNRNHLTH' A
#
# COMPACT_ATOMS: atom_id res chain seq x y z
N MET A 1 4.26 -11.84 11.68
CA MET A 1 3.60 -10.59 11.22
C MET A 1 2.33 -10.39 12.03
N ASN A 2 2.14 -9.24 12.69
CA ASN A 2 0.93 -9.02 13.49
C ASN A 2 -0.30 -8.89 12.58
N LYS A 3 -1.48 -9.23 13.12
CA LYS A 3 -2.76 -9.18 12.37
C LYS A 3 -2.97 -7.83 11.68
N THR A 4 -2.65 -6.73 12.36
CA THR A 4 -2.72 -5.36 11.81
C THR A 4 -1.84 -5.16 10.58
N THR A 5 -0.58 -5.62 10.62
CA THR A 5 0.34 -5.56 9.49
C THR A 5 -0.21 -6.38 8.32
N LEU A 6 -0.77 -7.56 8.60
CA LEU A 6 -1.32 -8.46 7.59
C LEU A 6 -2.52 -7.84 6.84
N TYR A 7 -3.45 -7.21 7.58
CA TYR A 7 -4.55 -6.48 6.98
C TYR A 7 -4.08 -5.25 6.19
N ALA A 8 -3.11 -4.48 6.71
CA ALA A 8 -2.57 -3.33 6.00
C ALA A 8 -1.89 -3.72 4.68
N THR A 9 -1.10 -4.82 4.68
CA THR A 9 -0.49 -5.36 3.47
C THR A 9 -1.54 -5.83 2.46
N LEU A 10 -2.60 -6.53 2.91
CA LEU A 10 -3.71 -6.94 2.02
C LEU A 10 -4.40 -5.74 1.38
N ILE A 11 -4.72 -4.70 2.16
CA ILE A 11 -5.35 -3.47 1.65
C ILE A 11 -4.47 -2.80 0.60
N ALA A 12 -3.16 -2.73 0.83
CA ALA A 12 -2.24 -2.16 -0.14
C ALA A 12 -2.16 -2.96 -1.44
N ILE A 13 -2.16 -4.29 -1.37
CA ILE A 13 -2.20 -5.16 -2.56
C ILE A 13 -3.49 -4.92 -3.36
N ILE A 14 -4.63 -4.83 -2.68
CA ILE A 14 -5.92 -4.52 -3.33
C ILE A 14 -5.86 -3.14 -4.00
N LEU A 15 -5.30 -2.13 -3.35
CA LEU A 15 -5.13 -0.79 -3.94
C LEU A 15 -4.22 -0.81 -5.18
N MET A 16 -3.14 -1.60 -5.17
CA MET A 16 -2.29 -1.75 -6.35
C MET A 16 -3.02 -2.47 -7.49
N PHE A 17 -3.87 -3.45 -7.19
CA PHE A 17 -4.73 -4.08 -8.19
C PHE A 17 -5.78 -3.10 -8.75
N VAL A 18 -6.43 -2.33 -7.89
CA VAL A 18 -7.39 -1.27 -8.29
C VAL A 18 -6.71 -0.25 -9.18
N SER A 19 -5.46 0.13 -8.89
CA SER A 19 -4.67 1.02 -9.75
C SER A 19 -4.50 0.46 -11.16
N LEU A 20 -4.13 -0.82 -11.30
CA LEU A 20 -3.99 -1.49 -12.59
C LEU A 20 -5.30 -1.53 -13.38
N VAL A 21 -6.40 -1.92 -12.73
CA VAL A 21 -7.72 -1.93 -13.38
C VAL A 21 -8.10 -0.52 -13.85
N SER A 22 -7.84 0.49 -13.02
CA SER A 22 -8.15 1.89 -13.31
C SER A 22 -7.33 2.44 -14.47
N TRP A 23 -6.07 2.01 -14.59
CA TRP A 23 -5.23 2.32 -15.74
C TRP A 23 -5.79 1.70 -17.03
N ILE A 24 -6.26 0.45 -16.97
CA ILE A 24 -6.86 -0.25 -18.12
C ILE A 24 -8.14 0.45 -18.62
N VAL A 25 -8.95 0.99 -17.72
CA VAL A 25 -10.18 1.72 -18.08
C VAL A 25 -9.96 3.23 -18.32
N GLU A 26 -8.71 3.63 -18.58
CA GLU A 26 -8.29 5.01 -18.89
C GLU A 26 -8.56 6.06 -17.78
N GLN A 27 -8.79 5.62 -16.54
CA GLN A 27 -8.99 6.48 -15.37
C GLN A 27 -7.66 6.87 -14.72
N MET A 28 -6.80 7.58 -15.46
CA MET A 28 -5.41 7.88 -15.08
C MET A 28 -5.26 8.52 -13.70
N THR A 29 -6.09 9.53 -13.37
CA THR A 29 -6.03 10.21 -12.06
C THR A 29 -6.27 9.24 -10.90
N PHE A 30 -7.27 8.38 -11.04
CA PHE A 30 -7.63 7.42 -10.01
C PHE A 30 -6.59 6.28 -9.92
N ALA A 31 -6.05 5.85 -11.06
CA ALA A 31 -4.96 4.87 -11.12
C ALA A 31 -3.73 5.35 -10.34
N ILE A 32 -3.30 6.59 -10.55
CA ILE A 32 -2.16 7.20 -9.85
C ILE A 32 -2.44 7.33 -8.35
N LEU A 33 -3.65 7.77 -7.99
CA LEU A 33 -4.04 7.94 -6.58
C LEU A 33 -4.02 6.60 -5.83
N ALA A 34 -4.59 5.55 -6.43
CA ALA A 34 -4.64 4.21 -5.85
C ALA A 34 -3.22 3.60 -5.70
N ALA A 35 -2.35 3.77 -6.70
CA ALA A 35 -0.95 3.32 -6.62
C ALA A 35 -0.20 4.01 -5.47
N ASN A 36 -0.29 5.35 -5.40
CA ASN A 36 0.41 6.12 -4.39
C ASN A 36 -0.09 5.80 -2.97
N LEU A 37 -1.40 5.62 -2.79
CA LEU A 37 -1.96 5.21 -1.51
C LEU A 37 -1.52 3.78 -1.12
N GLY A 38 -1.52 2.83 -2.05
CA GLY A 38 -1.01 1.48 -1.80
C GLY A 38 0.46 1.47 -1.38
N LEU A 39 1.30 2.23 -2.09
CA LEU A 39 2.71 2.43 -1.76
C LEU A 39 2.90 3.08 -0.38
N LEU A 40 2.15 4.12 -0.07
CA LEU A 40 2.21 4.81 1.23
C LEU A 40 1.85 3.87 2.38
N ILE A 41 0.78 3.07 2.23
CA ILE A 41 0.38 2.08 3.24
C ILE A 41 1.49 1.05 3.43
N LEU A 42 2.11 0.54 2.36
CA LEU A 42 3.24 -0.40 2.48
C LEU A 42 4.45 0.25 3.16
N ALA A 43 4.82 1.46 2.78
CA ALA A 43 5.95 2.18 3.37
C ALA A 43 5.76 2.37 4.88
N VAL A 44 4.61 2.91 5.29
CA VAL A 44 4.27 3.13 6.71
C VAL A 44 4.24 1.79 7.46
N THR A 45 3.63 0.76 6.87
CA THR A 45 3.55 -0.57 7.49
C THR A 45 4.93 -1.18 7.67
N THR A 46 5.83 -1.03 6.70
CA THR A 46 7.19 -1.57 6.74
C THR A 46 8.03 -0.83 7.77
N LEU A 47 7.94 0.50 7.84
CA LEU A 47 8.58 1.30 8.88
C LEU A 47 8.06 0.93 10.27
N TRP A 48 6.74 0.75 10.41
CA TRP A 48 6.12 0.38 11.68
C TRP A 48 6.59 -0.98 12.20
N VAL A 49 6.71 -1.98 11.30
CA VAL A 49 7.20 -3.32 11.66
C VAL A 49 8.68 -3.26 12.07
N ASN A 50 9.49 -2.45 11.38
CA ASN A 50 10.92 -2.36 11.61
C ASN A 50 11.33 -1.26 12.60
N ARG A 51 10.38 -0.54 13.22
CA ARG A 51 10.67 0.63 14.08
C ARG A 51 11.70 0.37 15.16
N ASN A 52 11.66 -0.82 15.78
CA ASN A 52 12.59 -1.19 16.84
C ASN A 52 14.03 -1.38 16.35
N HIS A 53 14.24 -1.67 15.06
CA HIS A 53 15.57 -1.78 14.46
C HIS A 53 16.08 -0.42 13.94
N LEU A 54 15.19 0.57 13.79
CA LEU A 54 15.51 1.89 13.25
C LEU A 54 15.83 2.93 14.34
N THR A 55 15.44 2.66 15.59
CA THR A 55 15.61 3.57 16.74
C THR A 55 16.68 3.08 17.73
N HIS A 56 17.58 2.18 17.31
CA HIS A 56 18.65 1.62 18.13
C HIS A 56 20.02 2.02 17.61
#